data_AF-A0A522YXM3-F1
#
_entry.id   AF-A0A522YXM3-F1
#
_cell.length_a   1.000
_cell.length_b   1.000
_cell.length_c   1.000
_cell.angle_alpha   90.00
_cell.angle_beta   90.00
_cell.angle_gamma   90.00
#
_symmetry.space_group_name_H-M   'P 1'
#
loop_
_entity.id
_entity.type
_entity.pdbx_description
1 polymer ?
#
loop_
_entity_poly.entity_id
_entity_poly.type
_entity_poly.pdbx_seq_one_letter_code
_entity_poly.pdbx_strand_id
1 'polypeptide(L)'
;MTDIDAGTPRPPGPARIPYRSPPRFDTSAEIEQAFPHATQIIRRGHWMVYEQAEVNAMLGGLGEYRSGCFNGIGTFRFTQAEHAAAFAEYAFDKRLHRLKANSTHGATREEVALEWERRAAEREEILAWGRLTGMTRQVVAHYRAERHVGAWSWPAHLAAARLIEKAHPTIADPCHYAGVMIEWAEREHRSWFWRCCRGLHQL
;
A
#
# COMPACT_ATOMS: atom_id res chain seq x y z
N MET A 1 61.07 36.86 14.19
CA MET A 1 60.21 36.55 15.35
C MET A 1 58.79 36.73 14.86
N THR A 2 58.08 35.62 14.65
CA THR A 2 56.73 35.58 14.09
C THR A 2 55.82 35.12 15.21
N ASP A 3 55.00 36.02 15.73
CA ASP A 3 53.89 35.68 16.63
C ASP A 3 52.78 35.02 15.81
N ILE A 4 52.43 33.78 16.18
CA ILE A 4 51.28 33.07 15.64
C ILE A 4 50.16 33.17 16.67
N ASP A 5 49.09 33.82 16.22
CA ASP A 5 47.84 34.10 16.91
C ASP A 5 47.18 32.81 17.41
N ALA A 6 46.92 32.75 18.72
CA ALA A 6 46.27 31.63 19.39
C ALA A 6 44.75 31.71 19.17
N GLY A 7 44.27 31.15 18.06
CA GLY A 7 42.85 31.07 17.74
C GLY A 7 42.04 30.33 18.80
N THR A 8 40.99 30.99 19.32
CA THR A 8 39.98 30.45 20.24
C THR A 8 39.39 29.11 19.74
N PRO A 9 39.20 28.10 20.62
CA PRO A 9 38.60 26.84 20.23
C PRO A 9 37.13 27.03 19.86
N ARG A 10 36.72 26.46 18.71
CA ARG A 10 35.33 26.48 18.26
C ARG A 10 34.44 25.74 19.28
N PRO A 11 33.22 26.25 19.54
CA PRO A 11 32.26 25.56 20.39
C PRO A 11 31.91 24.19 19.80
N PRO A 12 31.65 23.18 20.65
CA PRO A 12 31.23 21.86 20.17
C PRO A 12 29.96 22.00 19.35
N GLY A 13 29.97 21.45 18.13
CA GLY A 13 28.78 21.39 17.29
C GLY A 13 27.67 20.59 17.97
N PRO A 14 26.39 20.80 17.58
CA PRO A 14 25.27 20.07 18.16
C PRO A 14 25.51 18.56 18.10
N ALA A 15 25.28 17.87 19.22
CA ALA A 15 25.39 16.43 19.29
C ALA A 15 24.54 15.81 18.18
N ARG A 16 25.17 15.02 17.29
CA ARG A 16 24.44 14.26 16.28
C ARG A 16 23.53 13.29 17.02
N ILE A 17 22.22 13.53 16.98
CA ILE A 17 21.22 12.55 17.42
C ILE A 17 21.49 11.29 16.58
N PRO A 18 21.82 10.14 17.19
CA PRO A 18 22.07 8.93 16.43
C PRO A 18 20.82 8.62 15.61
N TYR A 19 21.00 8.43 14.31
CA TYR A 19 19.95 7.95 13.42
C TYR A 19 19.51 6.59 13.94
N ARG A 20 18.40 6.56 14.68
CA ARG A 20 17.76 5.31 15.08
C ARG A 20 17.09 4.79 13.81
N SER A 21 17.67 3.76 13.20
CA SER A 21 17.00 3.05 12.12
C SER A 21 15.57 2.72 12.57
N PRO A 22 14.54 3.04 11.76
CA PRO A 22 13.19 2.69 12.11
C PRO A 22 13.10 1.19 12.42
N PRO A 23 12.22 0.77 13.34
CA PRO A 23 12.02 -0.65 13.62
C PRO A 23 11.79 -1.41 12.31
N ARG A 24 12.60 -2.46 12.10
CA ARG A 24 12.42 -3.38 10.98
C ARG A 24 11.19 -4.23 11.29
N PHE A 25 10.27 -4.27 10.34
CA PHE A 25 9.14 -5.18 10.34
C PHE A 25 9.39 -6.21 9.25
N ASP A 26 9.49 -7.46 9.65
CA ASP A 26 9.79 -8.59 8.77
C ASP A 26 8.53 -9.20 8.18
N THR A 27 7.33 -8.83 8.67
CA THR A 27 6.04 -9.29 8.11
C THR A 27 4.98 -8.19 8.08
N SER A 28 3.97 -8.34 7.20
CA SER A 28 2.80 -7.43 7.22
C SER A 28 2.00 -7.50 8.52
N ALA A 29 1.99 -8.65 9.22
CA ALA A 29 1.34 -8.79 10.52
C ALA A 29 2.00 -7.91 11.61
N GLU A 30 3.34 -7.82 11.62
CA GLU A 30 4.05 -6.94 12.55
C GLU A 30 3.77 -5.46 12.25
N ILE A 31 3.67 -5.09 10.96
CA ILE A 31 3.24 -3.74 10.57
C ILE A 31 1.81 -3.47 11.05
N GLU A 32 0.88 -4.41 10.88
CA GLU A 32 -0.50 -4.24 11.35
C GLU A 32 -0.58 -4.15 12.88
N GLN A 33 0.24 -4.91 13.61
CA GLN A 33 0.27 -4.82 15.06
C GLN A 33 0.86 -3.50 15.55
N ALA A 34 1.91 -3.00 14.89
CA ALA A 34 2.54 -1.72 15.22
C ALA A 34 1.71 -0.52 14.75
N PHE A 35 0.97 -0.66 13.65
CA PHE A 35 0.13 0.37 13.03
C PHE A 35 -1.30 -0.17 12.80
N PRO A 36 -2.08 -0.37 13.88
CA PRO A 36 -3.37 -1.07 13.83
C PRO A 36 -4.48 -0.26 13.18
N HIS A 37 -4.31 1.06 13.04
CA HIS A 37 -5.32 1.94 12.46
C HIS A 37 -4.98 2.24 11.02
N ALA A 38 -5.95 2.15 10.11
CA ALA A 38 -5.70 2.31 8.68
C ALA A 38 -6.76 3.16 7.99
N THR A 39 -6.31 3.95 7.03
CA THR A 39 -7.13 4.71 6.10
C THR A 39 -6.88 4.19 4.70
N GLN A 40 -7.96 3.83 4.00
CA GLN A 40 -7.89 3.34 2.63
C GLN A 40 -8.39 4.39 1.65
N ILE A 41 -7.62 4.59 0.58
CA ILE A 41 -7.94 5.52 -0.50
C ILE A 41 -7.96 4.72 -1.81
N ILE A 42 -9.01 4.91 -2.61
CA ILE A 42 -9.07 4.35 -3.97
C ILE A 42 -8.09 5.16 -4.82
N ARG A 43 -7.03 4.52 -5.33
CA ARG A 43 -5.88 5.13 -6.00
C ARG A 43 -5.62 4.46 -7.35
N ARG A 44 -6.64 4.40 -8.22
CA ARG A 44 -6.51 3.87 -9.60
C ARG A 44 -5.85 4.84 -10.57
N GLY A 45 -5.62 6.08 -10.15
CA GLY A 45 -4.88 7.10 -10.88
C GLY A 45 -3.77 7.69 -10.03
N HIS A 46 -3.11 8.70 -10.58
CA HIS A 46 -2.05 9.41 -9.88
C HIS A 46 -2.60 10.69 -9.24
N TRP A 47 -2.08 11.01 -8.06
CA TRP A 47 -2.15 12.37 -7.56
C TRP A 47 -1.21 13.24 -8.37
N MET A 48 -1.62 14.48 -8.59
CA MET A 48 -0.75 15.49 -9.16
C MET A 48 0.44 15.72 -8.21
N VAL A 49 1.55 16.22 -8.74
CA VAL A 49 2.77 16.45 -7.97
C VAL A 49 2.51 17.33 -6.74
N TYR A 50 1.69 18.38 -6.88
CA TYR A 50 1.35 19.27 -5.77
C TYR A 50 0.48 18.57 -4.72
N GLU A 51 -0.50 17.75 -5.13
CA GLU A 51 -1.34 16.97 -4.22
C GLU A 51 -0.49 15.97 -3.43
N GLN A 52 0.45 15.30 -4.09
CA GLN A 52 1.39 14.38 -3.43
C GLN A 52 2.27 15.12 -2.41
N ALA A 53 2.73 16.34 -2.73
CA ALA A 53 3.49 17.16 -1.79
C ALA A 53 2.66 17.56 -0.57
N GLU A 54 1.40 17.98 -0.78
CA GLU A 54 0.47 18.28 0.31
C GLU A 54 0.17 17.05 1.18
N VAL A 55 -0.05 15.89 0.57
CA VAL A 55 -0.23 14.63 1.30
C VAL A 55 1.00 14.28 2.13
N ASN A 56 2.20 14.42 1.55
CA ASN A 56 3.44 14.15 2.29
C ASN A 56 3.61 15.09 3.48
N ALA A 57 3.27 16.37 3.33
CA ALA A 57 3.32 17.34 4.42
C ALA A 57 2.31 17.01 5.52
N MET A 58 1.06 16.68 5.16
CA MET A 58 0.02 16.26 6.10
C MET A 58 0.44 15.01 6.86
N LEU A 59 0.88 13.96 6.15
CA LEU A 59 1.34 12.72 6.78
C LEU A 59 2.57 12.94 7.68
N GLY A 60 3.50 13.81 7.27
CA GLY A 60 4.64 14.20 8.10
C GLY A 60 4.24 14.89 9.41
N GLY A 61 3.12 15.62 9.42
CA GLY A 61 2.55 16.22 10.63
C GLY A 61 1.86 15.23 11.56
N LEU A 62 1.45 14.06 11.07
CA LEU A 62 0.80 13.00 11.85
C LEU A 62 1.80 12.01 12.49
N GLY A 63 3.11 12.21 12.31
CA GLY A 63 4.14 11.36 12.88
C GLY A 63 4.44 10.09 12.07
N GLU A 64 4.89 9.02 12.73
CA GLU A 64 5.27 7.79 12.03
C GLU A 64 4.06 7.07 11.43
N TYR A 65 4.17 6.71 10.16
CA TYR A 65 3.16 5.93 9.44
C TYR A 65 3.83 4.87 8.53
N ARG A 66 3.01 3.96 8.03
CA ARG A 66 3.36 3.04 6.94
C ARG A 66 2.33 3.17 5.84
N SER A 67 2.74 3.06 4.59
CA SER A 67 1.82 3.14 3.46
C SER A 67 2.13 2.06 2.46
N GLY A 68 1.13 1.55 1.75
CA GLY A 68 1.33 0.73 0.58
C GLY A 68 0.19 0.85 -0.42
N CYS A 69 0.41 0.34 -1.62
CA CYS A 69 -0.61 0.33 -2.67
C CYS A 69 -0.73 -1.07 -3.28
N PHE A 70 -1.95 -1.59 -3.31
CA PHE A 70 -2.25 -2.87 -3.94
C PHE A 70 -3.64 -2.81 -4.58
N ASN A 71 -3.81 -3.43 -5.75
CA ASN A 71 -5.09 -3.52 -6.46
C ASN A 71 -5.87 -2.19 -6.60
N GLY A 72 -5.11 -1.10 -6.81
CA GLY A 72 -5.65 0.25 -6.92
C GLY A 72 -6.17 0.85 -5.61
N ILE A 73 -5.81 0.29 -4.46
CA ILE A 73 -6.12 0.81 -3.12
C ILE A 73 -4.82 1.19 -2.41
N GLY A 74 -4.68 2.46 -2.06
CA GLY A 74 -3.65 2.94 -1.14
C GLY A 74 -4.11 2.72 0.30
N THR A 75 -3.29 2.05 1.10
CA THR A 75 -3.54 1.84 2.54
C THR A 75 -2.49 2.60 3.33
N PHE A 76 -2.92 3.52 4.19
CA PHE A 76 -2.07 4.30 5.08
C PHE A 76 -2.35 3.87 6.51
N ARG A 77 -1.32 3.45 7.23
CA ARG A 77 -1.41 2.86 8.57
C ARG A 77 -0.73 3.73 9.60
N PHE A 78 -1.39 3.86 10.75
CA PHE A 78 -1.04 4.76 11.83
C PHE A 78 -1.04 4.00 13.16
N THR A 79 -0.21 4.48 14.09
CA THR A 79 -0.17 3.99 15.47
C THR A 79 -1.39 4.44 16.27
N GLN A 80 -2.01 5.56 15.91
CA GLN A 80 -3.13 6.18 16.61
C GLN A 80 -4.37 6.26 15.72
N ALA A 81 -5.55 5.98 16.30
CA ALA A 81 -6.83 6.04 15.60
C ALA A 81 -7.16 7.45 15.08
N GLU A 82 -6.82 8.48 15.86
CA GLU A 82 -7.06 9.89 15.53
C GLU A 82 -6.33 10.30 14.25
N HIS A 83 -5.11 9.81 14.03
CA HIS A 83 -4.35 10.11 12.81
C HIS A 83 -4.96 9.44 11.58
N ALA A 84 -5.47 8.21 11.72
CA ALA A 84 -6.20 7.55 10.64
C ALA A 84 -7.47 8.34 10.28
N ALA A 85 -8.26 8.73 11.29
CA ALA A 85 -9.47 9.55 11.09
C ALA A 85 -9.15 10.91 10.46
N ALA A 86 -8.12 11.61 10.96
CA ALA A 86 -7.69 12.90 10.41
C ALA A 86 -7.26 12.78 8.94
N PHE A 87 -6.53 11.73 8.58
CA PHE A 87 -6.14 11.51 7.19
C PHE A 87 -7.32 11.10 6.30
N ALA A 88 -8.30 10.36 6.84
CA ALA A 88 -9.52 10.00 6.11
C ALA A 88 -10.35 11.25 5.76
N GLU A 89 -10.59 12.12 6.74
CA GLU A 89 -11.30 13.39 6.50
C GLU A 89 -10.53 14.29 5.54
N TYR A 90 -9.21 14.42 5.71
CA TYR A 90 -8.35 15.14 4.77
C TYR A 90 -8.47 14.59 3.34
N ALA A 91 -8.49 13.27 3.17
CA ALA A 91 -8.61 12.63 1.87
C ALA A 91 -9.94 12.92 1.19
N PHE A 92 -11.03 13.02 1.95
CA PHE A 92 -12.32 13.43 1.40
C PHE A 92 -12.36 14.92 1.05
N ASP A 93 -11.88 15.78 1.94
CA ASP A 93 -11.90 17.23 1.75
C ASP A 93 -11.06 17.65 0.53
N LYS A 94 -9.92 17.01 0.34
CA LYS A 94 -9.04 17.20 -0.82
C LYS A 94 -9.40 16.35 -2.03
N ARG A 95 -10.50 15.57 -1.95
CA ARG A 95 -10.96 14.66 -3.01
C ARG A 95 -9.84 13.76 -3.55
N LEU A 96 -9.04 13.16 -2.68
CA LEU A 96 -7.87 12.36 -3.06
C LEU A 96 -8.20 11.01 -3.69
N HIS A 97 -9.46 10.57 -3.65
CA HIS A 97 -9.87 9.32 -4.27
C HIS A 97 -9.87 9.45 -5.81
N ARG A 98 -9.29 8.47 -6.49
CA ARG A 98 -9.23 8.32 -7.94
C ARG A 98 -9.96 7.04 -8.34
N LEU A 99 -11.23 7.17 -8.70
CA LEU A 99 -12.11 6.03 -8.98
C LEU A 99 -11.87 5.40 -10.37
N LYS A 100 -11.31 6.16 -11.31
CA LYS A 100 -11.02 5.71 -12.68
C LYS A 100 -9.52 5.53 -12.88
N ALA A 101 -9.16 4.52 -13.67
CA ALA A 101 -7.78 4.28 -14.06
C ALA A 101 -7.19 5.53 -14.74
N ASN A 102 -5.96 5.92 -14.37
CA ASN A 102 -5.23 7.06 -14.93
C ASN A 102 -5.95 8.43 -14.84
N SER A 103 -7.02 8.55 -14.04
CA SER A 103 -7.69 9.83 -13.83
C SER A 103 -6.90 10.73 -12.89
N THR A 104 -6.86 12.02 -13.19
CA THR A 104 -6.39 13.09 -12.31
C THR A 104 -7.53 13.72 -11.49
N HIS A 105 -8.78 13.41 -11.81
CA HIS A 105 -9.96 14.00 -11.17
C HIS A 105 -10.27 13.29 -9.85
N GLY A 106 -10.40 14.09 -8.79
CA GLY A 106 -10.85 13.67 -7.48
C GLY A 106 -12.35 13.44 -7.40
N ALA A 107 -12.75 12.41 -6.65
CA ALA A 107 -14.14 12.05 -6.45
C ALA A 107 -14.77 12.70 -5.21
N THR A 108 -16.10 12.86 -5.22
CA THR A 108 -16.86 13.32 -4.06
C THR A 108 -17.04 12.22 -3.00
N ARG A 109 -17.52 12.58 -1.81
CA ARG A 109 -17.79 11.60 -0.73
C ARG A 109 -18.80 10.55 -1.17
N GLU A 110 -19.86 10.98 -1.86
CA GLU A 110 -20.95 10.12 -2.34
C GLU A 110 -20.46 9.14 -3.41
N GLU A 111 -19.66 9.62 -4.37
CA GLU A 111 -19.06 8.76 -5.40
C GLU A 111 -18.13 7.71 -4.80
N VAL A 112 -17.36 8.09 -3.78
CA VAL A 112 -16.46 7.16 -3.06
C VAL A 112 -17.25 6.11 -2.29
N ALA A 113 -18.33 6.51 -1.60
CA ALA A 113 -19.19 5.59 -0.86
C ALA A 113 -19.80 4.54 -1.80
N LEU A 114 -20.38 4.99 -2.93
CA LEU A 114 -20.94 4.11 -3.95
C LEU A 114 -19.90 3.16 -4.54
N GLU A 115 -18.69 3.63 -4.80
CA GLU A 115 -17.63 2.76 -5.33
C GLU A 115 -17.18 1.71 -4.30
N TRP A 116 -17.15 2.04 -3.00
CA TRP A 116 -16.85 1.06 -1.97
C TRP A 116 -17.92 -0.04 -1.89
N GLU A 117 -19.20 0.31 -1.97
CA GLU A 117 -20.30 -0.66 -2.04
C GLU A 117 -20.19 -1.54 -3.28
N ARG A 118 -19.98 -0.92 -4.45
CA ARG A 118 -19.78 -1.64 -5.72
C ARG A 118 -18.61 -2.63 -5.63
N ARG A 119 -17.46 -2.20 -5.08
CA ARG A 119 -16.28 -3.06 -4.88
C ARG A 119 -16.56 -4.19 -3.91
N ALA A 120 -17.34 -3.96 -2.85
CA ALA A 120 -17.67 -5.00 -1.89
C ALA A 120 -18.52 -6.11 -2.54
N ALA A 121 -19.52 -5.74 -3.35
CA ALA A 121 -20.33 -6.70 -4.11
C ALA A 121 -19.49 -7.46 -5.15
N GLU A 122 -18.74 -6.72 -5.99
CA GLU A 122 -17.88 -7.27 -7.04
C GLU A 122 -16.81 -8.22 -6.46
N ARG A 123 -16.28 -7.93 -5.27
CA ARG A 123 -15.33 -8.82 -4.57
C ARG A 123 -15.92 -10.21 -4.35
N GLU A 124 -17.15 -10.30 -3.87
CA GLU A 124 -17.77 -11.60 -3.58
C GLU A 124 -18.04 -12.40 -4.86
N GLU A 125 -18.45 -11.71 -5.94
CA GLU A 125 -18.64 -12.31 -7.26
C GLU A 125 -17.31 -12.88 -7.81
N ILE A 126 -16.23 -12.10 -7.77
CA ILE A 126 -14.90 -12.53 -8.23
C ILE A 126 -14.39 -13.72 -7.40
N LEU A 127 -14.57 -13.69 -6.08
CA LEU A 127 -14.16 -14.80 -5.21
C LEU A 127 -14.99 -16.05 -5.47
N ALA A 128 -16.30 -15.93 -5.70
CA ALA A 128 -17.15 -17.06 -6.09
C ALA A 128 -16.72 -17.65 -7.43
N TRP A 129 -16.47 -16.80 -8.43
CA TRP A 129 -15.93 -17.20 -9.73
C TRP A 129 -14.58 -17.91 -9.58
N GLY A 130 -13.65 -17.36 -8.81
CA GLY A 130 -12.33 -17.93 -8.59
C GLY A 130 -12.35 -19.28 -7.89
N ARG A 131 -13.32 -19.50 -6.99
CA ARG A 131 -13.57 -20.81 -6.37
C ARG A 131 -14.13 -21.80 -7.38
N LEU A 132 -15.11 -21.39 -8.18
CA LEU A 132 -15.78 -22.23 -9.18
C LEU A 132 -14.80 -22.71 -10.27
N THR A 133 -13.92 -21.83 -10.75
CA THR A 133 -12.95 -22.13 -11.81
C THR A 133 -11.64 -22.72 -11.28
N GLY A 134 -11.43 -22.70 -9.96
CA GLY A 134 -10.15 -23.05 -9.34
C GLY A 134 -9.06 -21.99 -9.51
N MET A 135 -9.36 -20.83 -10.11
CA MET A 135 -8.39 -19.77 -10.35
C MET A 135 -7.84 -19.13 -9.07
N THR A 136 -8.60 -19.09 -7.98
CA THR A 136 -8.10 -18.56 -6.70
C THR A 136 -6.81 -19.25 -6.27
N ARG A 137 -6.78 -20.59 -6.33
CA ARG A 137 -5.58 -21.36 -5.96
C ARG A 137 -4.41 -21.08 -6.89
N GLN A 138 -4.65 -21.03 -8.20
CA GLN A 138 -3.59 -20.85 -9.20
C GLN A 138 -2.96 -19.47 -9.11
N VAL A 139 -3.78 -18.41 -9.06
CA VAL A 139 -3.35 -17.02 -8.94
C VAL A 139 -2.53 -16.82 -7.68
N VAL A 140 -3.03 -17.25 -6.52
CA VAL A 140 -2.35 -17.07 -5.23
C VAL A 140 -1.05 -17.87 -5.19
N ALA A 141 -1.03 -19.11 -5.69
CA ALA A 141 0.20 -19.90 -5.74
C ALA A 141 1.25 -19.25 -6.65
N HIS A 142 0.85 -18.73 -7.81
CA HIS A 142 1.75 -18.07 -8.74
C HIS A 142 2.30 -16.75 -8.18
N TYR A 143 1.43 -15.90 -7.63
CA TYR A 143 1.85 -14.67 -6.95
C TYR A 143 2.90 -14.97 -5.87
N ARG A 144 2.64 -15.97 -5.01
CA ARG A 144 3.57 -16.37 -3.95
C ARG A 144 4.89 -16.90 -4.51
N ALA A 145 4.88 -17.67 -5.60
CA ALA A 145 6.10 -18.15 -6.24
C ALA A 145 6.96 -17.00 -6.78
N GLU A 146 6.34 -16.01 -7.44
CA GLU A 146 7.01 -14.79 -7.89
C GLU A 146 7.60 -13.99 -6.72
N ARG A 147 6.83 -13.80 -5.65
CA ARG A 147 7.32 -13.14 -4.42
C ARG A 147 8.47 -13.91 -3.77
N HIS A 148 8.45 -15.24 -3.83
CA HIS A 148 9.50 -16.10 -3.27
C HIS A 148 10.85 -15.93 -3.97
N VAL A 149 10.86 -15.75 -5.29
CA VAL A 149 12.09 -15.53 -6.08
C VAL A 149 12.56 -14.07 -6.08
N GLY A 150 11.87 -13.19 -5.36
CA GLY A 150 12.28 -11.81 -5.15
C GLY A 150 11.53 -10.77 -5.99
N ALA A 151 10.47 -11.14 -6.69
CA ALA A 151 9.66 -10.17 -7.43
C ALA A 151 8.99 -9.17 -6.47
N TRP A 152 8.95 -7.91 -6.88
CA TRP A 152 8.17 -6.87 -6.21
C TRP A 152 6.66 -7.15 -6.35
N SER A 153 5.85 -6.53 -5.50
CA SER A 153 4.39 -6.78 -5.45
C SER A 153 3.71 -6.61 -6.80
N TRP A 154 4.01 -5.51 -7.49
CA TRP A 154 3.38 -5.19 -8.76
C TRP A 154 3.73 -6.18 -9.89
N PRO A 155 5.01 -6.48 -10.18
CA PRO A 155 5.36 -7.53 -11.14
C PRO A 155 4.74 -8.91 -10.82
N ALA A 156 4.74 -9.33 -9.55
CA ALA A 156 4.14 -10.61 -9.15
C ALA A 156 2.61 -10.62 -9.37
N HIS A 157 1.95 -9.50 -9.12
CA HIS A 157 0.51 -9.32 -9.37
C HIS A 157 0.20 -9.40 -10.86
N LEU A 158 0.95 -8.69 -11.71
CA LEU A 158 0.78 -8.76 -13.16
C LEU A 158 1.03 -10.17 -13.71
N ALA A 159 2.04 -10.87 -13.21
CA ALA A 159 2.33 -12.25 -13.62
C ALA A 159 1.16 -13.19 -13.27
N ALA A 160 0.59 -13.06 -12.06
CA ALA A 160 -0.57 -13.85 -11.66
C ALA A 160 -1.83 -13.51 -12.50
N ALA A 161 -2.02 -12.23 -12.86
CA ALA A 161 -3.11 -11.79 -13.73
C ALA A 161 -3.04 -12.39 -15.14
N ARG A 162 -1.83 -12.58 -15.68
CA ARG A 162 -1.63 -13.24 -17.00
C ARG A 162 -2.14 -14.68 -17.04
N LEU A 163 -2.24 -15.37 -15.90
CA LEU A 163 -2.86 -16.70 -15.85
C LEU A 163 -4.36 -16.61 -16.16
N ILE A 164 -5.04 -15.62 -15.60
CA ILE A 164 -6.46 -15.36 -15.88
C ILE A 164 -6.64 -14.96 -17.33
N GLU A 165 -5.82 -14.03 -17.84
CA GLU A 165 -5.88 -13.59 -19.23
C GLU A 165 -5.75 -14.76 -20.22
N LYS A 166 -4.80 -15.68 -19.96
CA LYS A 166 -4.58 -16.86 -20.80
C LYS A 166 -5.70 -17.89 -20.71
N ALA A 167 -6.20 -18.19 -19.50
CA ALA A 167 -7.20 -19.22 -19.28
C ALA A 167 -8.63 -18.75 -19.57
N HIS A 168 -8.89 -17.46 -19.40
CA HIS A 168 -10.21 -16.84 -19.48
C HIS A 168 -10.13 -15.49 -20.21
N PRO A 169 -9.92 -15.50 -21.54
CA PRO A 169 -9.67 -14.29 -22.33
C PRO A 169 -10.86 -13.33 -22.41
N THR A 170 -12.04 -13.74 -21.97
CA THR A 170 -13.25 -12.90 -21.91
C THR A 170 -13.31 -12.03 -20.65
N ILE A 171 -12.42 -12.24 -19.67
CA ILE A 171 -12.34 -11.40 -18.48
C ILE A 171 -11.71 -10.05 -18.85
N ALA A 172 -12.49 -8.98 -18.73
CA ALA A 172 -12.07 -7.64 -19.13
C ALA A 172 -10.93 -7.06 -18.28
N ASP A 173 -10.87 -7.39 -16.98
CA ASP A 173 -9.81 -6.94 -16.08
C ASP A 173 -9.21 -8.11 -15.27
N PRO A 174 -8.29 -8.87 -15.88
CA PRO A 174 -7.59 -9.97 -15.19
C PRO A 174 -6.79 -9.50 -13.97
N CYS A 175 -6.30 -8.26 -13.99
CA CYS A 175 -5.51 -7.70 -12.89
C CYS A 175 -6.37 -7.49 -11.65
N HIS A 176 -7.54 -6.87 -11.80
CA HIS A 176 -8.47 -6.68 -10.68
C HIS A 176 -8.94 -8.03 -10.10
N TYR A 177 -9.25 -9.00 -10.97
CA TYR A 177 -9.64 -10.34 -10.53
C TYR A 177 -8.54 -11.03 -9.72
N ALA A 178 -7.30 -11.00 -10.23
CA ALA A 178 -6.17 -11.57 -9.51
C ALA A 178 -5.93 -10.84 -8.18
N GLY A 179 -6.04 -9.50 -8.18
CA GLY A 179 -5.86 -8.66 -7.00
C GLY A 179 -6.83 -9.03 -5.89
N VAL A 180 -8.12 -9.17 -6.20
CA VAL A 180 -9.15 -9.59 -5.23
C VAL A 180 -8.82 -10.94 -4.60
N MET A 181 -8.39 -11.92 -5.40
CA MET A 181 -8.04 -13.26 -4.88
C MET A 181 -6.80 -13.23 -3.98
N ILE A 182 -5.82 -12.40 -4.33
CA ILE A 182 -4.59 -12.19 -3.57
C ILE A 182 -4.90 -11.51 -2.23
N GLU A 183 -5.66 -10.41 -2.24
CA GLU A 183 -6.08 -9.68 -1.03
C GLU A 183 -6.84 -10.58 -0.07
N TRP A 184 -7.78 -11.37 -0.60
CA TRP A 184 -8.53 -12.34 0.19
C TRP A 184 -7.59 -13.37 0.83
N ALA A 185 -6.68 -13.97 0.07
CA ALA A 185 -5.78 -14.99 0.60
C ALA A 185 -4.78 -14.44 1.62
N GLU A 186 -4.28 -13.22 1.41
CA GLU A 186 -3.42 -12.54 2.39
C GLU A 186 -4.17 -12.29 3.70
N ARG A 187 -5.45 -11.88 3.62
CA ARG A 187 -6.27 -11.59 4.80
C ARG A 187 -6.66 -12.84 5.56
N GLU A 188 -7.18 -13.86 4.89
CA GLU A 188 -7.74 -15.07 5.52
C GLU A 188 -6.66 -16.10 5.91
N HIS A 189 -5.53 -16.13 5.19
CA HIS A 189 -4.50 -17.17 5.32
C HIS A 189 -3.10 -16.60 5.49
N ARG A 190 -2.99 -15.45 6.17
CA ARG A 190 -1.78 -14.62 6.23
C ARG A 190 -0.47 -15.35 6.53
N SER A 191 -0.46 -16.16 7.58
CA SER A 191 0.76 -16.87 8.02
C SER A 191 1.24 -17.90 6.99
N TRP A 192 0.32 -18.50 6.24
CA TRP A 192 0.63 -19.37 5.11
C TRP A 192 1.01 -18.55 3.87
N PHE A 193 0.29 -17.47 3.59
CA PHE A 193 0.48 -16.63 2.41
C PHE A 193 1.92 -16.11 2.33
N TRP A 194 2.49 -15.65 3.45
CA TRP A 194 3.85 -15.13 3.48
C TRP A 194 4.93 -16.18 3.83
N ARG A 195 4.55 -17.42 4.17
CA ARG A 195 5.53 -18.47 4.47
C ARG A 195 6.46 -18.67 3.29
N CYS A 196 7.77 -18.64 3.57
CA CYS A 196 8.87 -18.74 2.61
C CYS A 196 9.04 -17.57 1.63
N CYS A 197 8.17 -16.56 1.60
CA CYS A 197 8.39 -15.34 0.81
C CYS A 197 9.32 -14.41 1.62
N ARG A 198 10.65 -14.55 1.49
CA ARG A 198 11.61 -13.78 2.30
C ARG A 198 11.44 -12.26 2.11
N GLY A 199 11.31 -11.51 3.22
CA GLY A 199 12.06 -10.27 3.48
C GLY A 199 11.91 -9.07 2.54
N LEU A 200 10.97 -9.05 1.60
CA LEU A 200 10.72 -7.93 0.69
C LEU A 200 9.37 -7.24 0.99
N HIS A 201 9.06 -7.06 2.27
CA HIS A 201 7.91 -6.30 2.73
C HIS A 201 8.19 -4.79 2.65
N GLN A 202 8.52 -4.30 1.45
CA GLN A 202 8.25 -2.90 1.13
C GLN A 202 6.86 -2.90 0.48
N LEU A 203 5.85 -2.72 1.33
CA LEU A 203 4.57 -2.18 0.89
C LEU A 203 4.73 -0.68 0.63
#